data_AF-A0A7V0M076-F1
#
_entry.id   AF-A0A7V0M076-F1
#
_cell.length_a   1.000
_cell.length_b   1.000
_cell.length_c   1.000
_cell.angle_alpha   90.00
_cell.angle_beta   90.00
_cell.angle_gamma   90.00
#
_symmetry.space_group_name_H-M   'P 1'
#
loop_
_entity.id
_entity.type
_entity.pdbx_description
1 polymer ?
#
loop_
_entity_poly.entity_id
_entity_poly.type
_entity_poly.pdbx_seq_one_letter_code
_entity_poly.pdbx_strand_id
1 'polypeptide(L)'
;LYLKRGLALLRPGEGQAGFFGLTHTEASLRKWQTLQRELLLMNDIVITDILYEFTEYENENFQPDKIQADVPIFQQKPTVPWYKSCVYRLETLEEFEPLSEPIEIHDDLMNEEQLAYSKKTEIKEET
;
A
#
# COMPACT_ATOMS: atom_id res chain seq x y z
N LEU A 1 2.98 -5.91 6.46
CA LEU A 1 4.04 -5.45 7.38
C LEU A 1 3.72 -4.11 8.05
N TYR A 2 3.70 -2.98 7.31
CA TYR A 2 3.56 -1.64 7.88
C TYR A 2 2.28 -1.41 8.71
N LEU A 3 1.12 -1.80 8.19
CA LEU A 3 -0.15 -1.63 8.88
C LEU A 3 -0.20 -2.41 10.20
N LYS A 4 0.26 -3.66 10.18
CA LYS A 4 0.36 -4.50 11.39
C LYS A 4 1.24 -3.84 12.46
N ARG A 5 2.38 -3.25 12.07
CA ARG A 5 3.24 -2.50 13.00
C ARG A 5 2.56 -1.24 13.52
N GLY A 6 1.85 -0.50 12.68
CA GLY A 6 1.09 0.68 13.10
C GLY A 6 0.04 0.33 14.15
N LEU A 7 -0.73 -0.74 13.91
CA LEU A 7 -1.74 -1.24 14.86
C LEU A 7 -1.11 -1.71 16.17
N ALA A 8 0.04 -2.39 16.12
CA ALA A 8 0.76 -2.84 17.31
C ALA A 8 1.25 -1.70 18.23
N LEU A 9 1.34 -0.47 17.71
CA LEU A 9 1.75 0.71 18.48
C LEU A 9 0.57 1.47 19.11
N LEU A 10 -0.67 1.12 18.77
CA LEU A 10 -1.84 1.73 19.37
C LEU A 10 -2.01 1.24 20.82
N ARG A 11 -2.70 2.03 21.63
CA ARG A 11 -3.11 1.59 22.98
C ARG A 11 -4.28 0.61 22.86
N PRO A 12 -4.44 -0.34 23.79
CA PRO A 12 -5.65 -1.15 23.90
C PRO A 12 -6.91 -0.28 24.04
N GLY A 13 -8.05 -0.81 23.59
CA GLY A 13 -9.37 -0.22 23.72
C GLY A 13 -9.75 0.83 22.65
N GLU A 14 -10.94 1.40 22.83
CA GLU A 14 -11.63 2.22 21.82
C GLU A 14 -11.04 3.61 21.56
N GLY A 15 -11.29 4.14 20.36
CA GLY A 15 -11.04 5.54 20.00
C GLY A 15 -9.64 5.84 19.49
N GLN A 16 -8.81 4.82 19.23
CA GLN A 16 -7.49 5.03 18.65
C GLN A 16 -7.61 5.06 17.13
N ALA A 17 -6.92 6.00 16.49
CA ALA A 17 -7.02 6.18 15.04
C ALA A 17 -5.73 5.78 14.32
N GLY A 18 -5.87 5.21 13.13
CA GLY A 18 -4.80 4.96 12.19
C GLY A 18 -5.13 5.53 10.81
N PHE A 19 -4.10 5.99 10.11
CA PHE A 19 -4.23 6.50 8.74
C PHE A 19 -3.21 5.84 7.83
N PHE A 20 -3.64 5.46 6.63
CA PHE A 20 -2.73 4.95 5.62
C PHE A 20 -3.19 5.25 4.20
N GLY A 21 -2.22 5.31 3.28
CA GLY A 21 -2.47 5.48 1.86
C GLY A 21 -2.59 4.13 1.15
N LEU A 22 -3.49 4.03 0.18
CA LEU A 22 -3.59 2.89 -0.73
C LEU A 22 -3.88 3.37 -2.15
N THR A 23 -3.07 2.94 -3.11
CA THR A 23 -3.20 3.36 -4.52
C THR A 23 -4.10 2.41 -5.29
N HIS A 24 -4.79 2.93 -6.30
CA HIS A 24 -5.36 2.09 -7.36
C HIS A 24 -4.30 1.67 -8.38
N THR A 25 -3.28 2.50 -8.53
CA THR A 25 -2.19 2.34 -9.48
C THR A 25 -1.38 1.06 -9.25
N GLU A 26 -1.21 0.63 -8.00
CA GLU A 26 -0.37 -0.53 -7.65
C GLU A 26 -1.09 -1.59 -6.79
N ALA A 27 -2.37 -1.39 -6.51
CA ALA A 27 -3.19 -2.37 -5.80
C ALA A 27 -4.56 -2.47 -6.46
N SER A 28 -4.85 -3.64 -7.03
CA SER A 28 -6.15 -3.95 -7.62
C SER A 28 -7.26 -3.93 -6.57
N LEU A 29 -8.51 -3.74 -7.01
CA LEU A 29 -9.68 -3.83 -6.11
C LEU A 29 -9.78 -5.20 -5.41
N ARG A 30 -9.23 -6.26 -6.01
CA ARG A 30 -9.12 -7.56 -5.36
C ARG A 30 -8.16 -7.51 -4.16
N LYS A 31 -6.99 -6.88 -4.30
CA LYS A 31 -6.08 -6.66 -3.15
C LYS A 31 -6.70 -5.77 -2.10
N TRP A 32 -7.42 -4.72 -2.51
CA TRP A 32 -8.15 -3.87 -1.59
C TRP A 32 -9.13 -4.68 -0.75
N GLN A 33 -9.95 -5.51 -1.40
CA GLN A 33 -10.88 -6.41 -0.72
C GLN A 33 -10.16 -7.34 0.25
N THR A 34 -9.05 -7.98 -0.17
CA THR A 34 -8.27 -8.85 0.71
C THR A 34 -7.76 -8.10 1.93
N LEU A 35 -7.13 -6.94 1.73
CA LEU A 35 -6.62 -6.12 2.82
C LEU A 35 -7.71 -5.66 3.79
N GLN A 36 -8.84 -5.17 3.27
CA GLN A 36 -9.96 -4.72 4.10
C GLN A 36 -10.53 -5.88 4.93
N ARG A 37 -10.69 -7.07 4.32
CA ARG A 37 -11.12 -8.27 5.04
C ARG A 37 -10.12 -8.67 6.11
N GLU A 38 -8.83 -8.65 5.82
CA GLU A 38 -7.79 -8.95 6.80
C GLU A 38 -7.83 -7.97 7.97
N LEU A 39 -7.91 -6.67 7.71
CA LEU A 39 -7.99 -5.65 8.75
C LEU A 39 -9.22 -5.84 9.66
N LEU A 40 -10.40 -6.01 9.06
CA LEU A 40 -11.64 -6.18 9.82
C LEU A 40 -11.72 -7.50 10.59
N LEU A 41 -10.97 -8.53 10.19
CA LEU A 41 -10.91 -9.82 10.91
C LEU A 41 -9.84 -9.85 12.00
N MET A 42 -8.89 -8.91 12.00
CA MET A 42 -7.71 -9.00 12.87
C MET A 42 -7.93 -8.46 14.28
N ASN A 43 -8.41 -7.22 14.42
CA ASN A 43 -8.31 -6.51 15.71
C ASN A 43 -9.45 -5.50 15.88
N ASP A 44 -10.65 -5.94 16.27
CA ASP A 44 -11.82 -5.09 16.60
C ASP A 44 -11.70 -3.59 16.19
N ILE A 45 -11.74 -3.36 14.88
CA ILE A 45 -11.54 -2.05 14.25
C ILE A 45 -12.59 -1.82 13.19
N VAL A 46 -12.85 -0.56 12.89
CA VAL A 46 -13.74 -0.14 11.81
C VAL A 46 -13.01 0.79 10.85
N ILE A 47 -13.30 0.64 9.55
CA ILE A 47 -12.89 1.61 8.53
C ILE A 47 -13.95 2.72 8.52
N THR A 48 -13.54 3.94 8.82
CA THR A 48 -14.45 5.09 8.96
C THR A 48 -14.46 5.95 7.71
N ASP A 49 -13.32 6.06 7.03
CA ASP A 49 -13.18 6.87 5.82
C ASP A 49 -12.33 6.16 4.77
N ILE A 50 -12.74 6.33 3.52
CA ILE A 50 -11.92 6.06 2.33
C ILE A 50 -12.06 7.29 1.44
N LEU A 51 -11.08 8.19 1.49
CA LEU A 51 -11.09 9.43 0.73
C LEU A 51 -10.37 9.20 -0.60
N TYR A 52 -11.13 9.21 -1.69
CA TYR A 52 -10.62 8.95 -3.04
C TYR A 52 -9.70 10.07 -3.53
N GLU A 53 -8.54 9.69 -4.10
CA GLU A 53 -7.53 10.61 -4.64
C GLU A 53 -7.11 11.74 -3.68
N PHE A 54 -7.07 11.46 -2.38
CA PHE A 54 -6.75 12.47 -1.37
C PHE A 54 -5.27 12.88 -1.40
N THR A 55 -4.36 11.95 -1.68
CA THR A 55 -2.91 12.26 -1.73
C THR A 55 -2.43 12.26 -3.17
N GLU A 56 -1.85 13.38 -3.60
CA GLU A 56 -1.13 13.51 -4.86
C GLU A 56 0.37 13.49 -4.60
N TYR A 57 1.11 12.69 -5.37
CA TYR A 57 2.56 12.59 -5.26
C TYR A 57 3.22 13.37 -6.39
N GLU A 58 4.26 14.14 -6.05
CA GLU A 58 4.96 14.98 -7.02
C GLU A 58 5.70 14.14 -8.07
N ASN A 59 5.69 14.64 -9.32
CA ASN A 59 6.34 13.96 -10.45
C ASN A 59 7.87 14.10 -10.45
N GLU A 60 8.48 14.75 -9.46
CA GLU A 60 9.93 14.96 -9.38
C GLU A 60 10.70 13.64 -9.36
N ASN A 61 10.13 12.62 -8.71
CA ASN A 61 10.71 11.28 -8.59
C ASN A 61 10.25 10.31 -9.69
N PHE A 62 9.61 10.80 -10.75
CA PHE A 62 9.21 9.95 -11.87
C PHE A 62 10.43 9.41 -12.61
N GLN A 63 10.62 8.09 -12.54
CA GLN A 63 11.75 7.39 -13.15
C GLN A 63 11.21 6.37 -14.15
N PRO A 64 11.11 6.73 -15.45
CA PRO A 64 10.53 5.86 -16.49
C PRO A 64 11.29 4.54 -16.62
N ASP A 65 12.60 4.52 -16.37
CA ASP A 65 13.42 3.31 -16.41
C ASP A 65 13.16 2.32 -15.26
N LYS A 66 12.46 2.76 -14.21
CA LYS A 66 12.13 1.94 -13.01
C LYS A 66 10.66 1.58 -12.91
N ILE A 67 9.82 2.23 -13.71
CA ILE A 67 8.38 1.96 -13.85
C ILE A 67 8.25 1.06 -15.07
N GLN A 68 7.34 0.07 -15.07
CA GLN A 68 7.03 -0.83 -16.21
C GLN A 68 7.19 -0.13 -17.58
N ALA A 69 8.41 -0.20 -18.14
CA ALA A 69 8.86 0.64 -19.26
C ALA A 69 8.23 0.21 -20.59
N ASP A 70 7.61 -0.96 -20.59
CA ASP A 70 6.83 -1.56 -21.66
C ASP A 70 5.43 -0.94 -21.82
N VAL A 71 4.96 -0.12 -20.86
CA VAL A 71 3.71 0.63 -20.99
C VAL A 71 3.98 2.01 -21.63
N PRO A 72 3.45 2.30 -22.83
CA PRO A 72 3.79 3.53 -23.57
C PRO A 72 3.52 4.83 -22.81
N ILE A 73 2.51 4.85 -21.94
CA ILE A 73 2.15 6.06 -21.16
C ILE A 73 3.22 6.46 -20.14
N PHE A 74 4.07 5.52 -19.70
CA PHE A 74 5.15 5.78 -18.74
C PHE A 74 6.49 6.12 -19.40
N GLN A 75 6.55 6.18 -20.73
CA GLN A 75 7.77 6.56 -21.46
C GLN A 75 8.01 8.07 -21.51
N GLN A 76 7.03 8.87 -21.07
CA GLN A 76 7.11 10.33 -21.01
C GLN A 76 6.85 10.81 -19.59
N LYS A 77 7.56 11.85 -19.17
CA LYS A 77 7.33 12.46 -17.85
C LYS A 77 5.92 13.07 -17.81
N PRO A 78 5.07 12.68 -16.85
CA PRO A 78 3.73 13.23 -16.73
C PRO A 78 3.76 14.73 -16.44
N THR A 79 2.86 15.48 -17.07
CA THR A 79 2.73 16.93 -16.91
C THR A 79 1.80 17.34 -15.78
N VAL A 80 1.02 16.39 -15.25
CA VAL A 80 0.11 16.54 -14.10
C VAL A 80 0.40 15.44 -13.08
N PRO A 81 0.09 15.63 -11.78
CA PRO A 81 0.22 14.57 -10.78
C PRO A 81 -0.57 13.34 -11.21
N TRP A 82 0.12 12.23 -11.46
CA TRP A 82 -0.47 11.00 -12.01
C TRP A 82 -0.56 9.88 -10.98
N TYR A 83 0.34 9.89 -10.00
CA TYR A 83 0.39 8.89 -8.94
C TYR A 83 -0.37 9.42 -7.73
N LYS A 84 -1.48 8.77 -7.39
CA LYS A 84 -2.39 9.19 -6.33
C LYS A 84 -2.76 8.02 -5.43
N SER A 85 -3.00 8.32 -4.16
CA SER A 85 -3.52 7.35 -3.20
C SER A 85 -4.82 7.81 -2.57
N CYS A 86 -5.66 6.86 -2.23
CA CYS A 86 -6.76 7.09 -1.31
C CYS A 86 -6.22 7.10 0.11
N VAL A 87 -6.80 7.91 0.98
CA VAL A 87 -6.51 7.86 2.42
C VAL A 87 -7.59 7.04 3.11
N TYR A 88 -7.15 6.02 3.84
CA TYR A 88 -7.97 5.24 4.74
C TYR A 88 -7.83 5.78 6.15
N ARG A 89 -8.96 5.91 6.85
CA ARG A 89 -9.01 6.07 8.30
C ARG A 89 -9.60 4.83 8.93
N LEU A 90 -8.90 4.30 9.92
CA LEU A 90 -9.39 3.25 10.80
C LEU A 90 -9.51 3.77 12.23
N GLU A 91 -10.45 3.22 12.97
CA GLU A 91 -10.64 3.49 14.39
C GLU A 91 -10.81 2.18 15.17
N THR A 92 -10.20 2.09 16.34
CA THR A 92 -10.29 0.94 17.23
C THR A 92 -11.59 0.97 18.03
N LEU A 93 -12.14 -0.21 18.30
CA LEU A 93 -13.34 -0.42 19.11
C LEU A 93 -12.95 -0.98 20.49
N GLU A 94 -13.96 -1.30 21.31
CA GLU A 94 -13.82 -1.60 22.74
C GLU A 94 -12.87 -2.78 23.02
N GLU A 95 -12.92 -3.84 22.21
CA GLU A 95 -12.15 -5.07 22.42
C GLU A 95 -10.79 -5.06 21.69
N PHE A 96 -10.36 -3.91 21.18
CA PHE A 96 -9.08 -3.81 20.47
C PHE A 96 -7.90 -4.11 21.40
N GLU A 97 -7.07 -5.07 20.98
CA GLU A 97 -5.78 -5.36 21.59
C GLU A 97 -4.65 -5.24 20.57
N PRO A 98 -3.52 -4.59 20.90
CA PRO A 98 -2.38 -4.48 20.00
C PRO A 98 -1.78 -5.85 19.68
N LEU A 99 -1.37 -6.04 18.42
CA LEU A 99 -0.68 -7.26 18.00
C LEU A 99 0.61 -7.47 18.79
N SER A 100 0.71 -8.60 19.48
CA SER A 100 1.86 -8.95 20.32
C SER A 100 2.88 -9.88 19.64
N GLU A 101 2.49 -10.53 18.54
CA GLU A 101 3.34 -11.49 17.85
C GLU A 101 4.38 -10.82 16.93
N PRO A 102 5.58 -11.42 16.79
CA PRO A 102 6.57 -10.96 15.83
C PRO A 102 5.97 -11.00 14.42
N ILE A 103 6.03 -9.87 13.72
CA ILE A 103 5.60 -9.85 12.32
C ILE A 103 6.73 -10.46 11.49
N GLU A 104 6.50 -11.68 10.99
CA GLU A 104 7.38 -12.30 10.02
C GLU A 104 7.53 -11.41 8.78
N ILE A 105 8.78 -11.18 8.39
CA ILE A 105 9.12 -10.45 7.17
C ILE A 105 9.48 -11.52 6.15
N HIS A 106 8.66 -11.63 5.11
CA HIS A 106 9.03 -12.40 3.93
C HIS A 106 9.80 -11.49 2.97
N ASP A 107 10.80 -12.04 2.28
CA ASP A 107 11.64 -11.29 1.34
C ASP A 107 10.85 -10.76 0.13
N ASP A 108 9.70 -11.36 -0.18
CA ASP A 108 8.83 -10.97 -1.30
C ASP A 108 7.74 -9.99 -0.85
N LEU A 109 8.15 -8.82 -0.35
CA LEU A 109 7.22 -7.73 -0.01
C LEU A 109 6.60 -7.07 -1.24
N MET A 110 7.16 -7.34 -2.42
CA MET A 110 6.75 -6.76 -3.69
C MET A 110 6.09 -7.80 -4.59
N ASN A 111 5.22 -7.40 -5.52
CA ASN A 111 4.54 -8.31 -6.45
C ASN A 111 4.30 -7.67 -7.82
N GLU A 112 3.74 -8.44 -8.77
CA GLU A 112 3.57 -7.98 -10.16
C GLU A 112 2.68 -6.75 -10.37
N GLU A 113 1.82 -6.39 -9.41
CA GLU A 113 0.97 -5.20 -9.58
C GLU A 113 1.69 -3.90 -9.19
N GLN A 114 2.88 -3.97 -8.59
CA GLN A 114 3.66 -2.76 -8.32
C GLN A 114 4.35 -2.28 -9.59
N LEU A 115 4.17 -0.99 -9.87
CA LEU A 115 4.75 -0.35 -11.03
C LEU A 115 6.23 -0.10 -10.81
N ALA A 116 6.62 0.28 -9.60
CA ALA A 116 8.02 0.46 -9.23
C ALA A 116 8.70 -0.92 -9.12
N TYR A 117 9.70 -1.15 -9.96
CA TYR A 117 10.50 -2.39 -10.07
C TYR A 117 9.80 -3.53 -10.81
N SER A 118 9.55 -3.33 -12.11
CA SER A 118 9.49 -4.48 -13.03
C SER A 118 10.84 -5.20 -12.98
N LYS A 119 10.86 -6.47 -12.55
CA LYS A 119 12.06 -7.31 -12.58
C LYS A 119 12.62 -7.23 -14.00
N LYS A 120 13.78 -6.58 -14.18
CA LYS A 120 14.60 -6.82 -15.37
C LYS A 120 14.81 -8.33 -15.42
N THR A 121 14.15 -8.98 -16.36
CA THR A 121 14.50 -10.33 -16.76
C THR A 121 16.02 -10.34 -16.92
N GLU A 122 16.71 -11.13 -16.11
CA GLU A 122 18.14 -11.35 -16.26
C GLU A 122 18.38 -11.75 -17.70
N ILE A 123 18.93 -10.83 -18.50
CA ILE A 123 19.55 -11.21 -19.76
C ILE A 123 20.78 -11.99 -19.32
N LYS A 124 20.68 -13.32 -19.35
CA LYS A 124 21.86 -14.18 -19.33
C LYS A 124 22.70 -13.78 -20.54
N GLU A 125 23.79 -13.07 -20.30
CA GLU A 125 24.89 -13.01 -21.27
C GLU A 125 25.45 -14.43 -21.37
N GLU A 126 25.00 -15.17 -22.39
CA GLU A 126 25.69 -16.37 -22.83
C GLU A 126 27.02 -15.92 -23.44
N THR A 127 28.11 -16.17 -22.71
CA THR A 127 29.49 -16.13 -23.24
C THR A 127 29.90 -17.49 -23.76
#